data_AF-A0AAJ7TPX6-F1
#
_entry.id   AF-A0AAJ7TPX6-F1
#
_cell.length_a   1.000
_cell.length_b   1.000
_cell.length_c   1.000
_cell.angle_alpha   90.00
_cell.angle_beta   90.00
_cell.angle_gamma   90.00
#
_symmetry.space_group_name_H-M   'P 1'
#
loop_
_entity.id
_entity.type
_entity.pdbx_description
1 polymer ?
#
loop_
_entity_poly.entity_id
_entity_poly.type
_entity_poly.pdbx_seq_one_letter_code
_entity_poly.pdbx_strand_id
1 'polypeptide(L)'
;MKRDATYTCPLGGHCTITKDNRRHCQACRLKRCTEIGMMKELIMTEEEMQRKKEMMLKRKMECDGSERVRLQLSDEQDHLITDLIEGHRKTYDDTYSDFSEFRPPVRKSDNSSEEGFCSSPMGLHLEKSNSTCSSPTSALSVGMSLGNIFSILPMCTDDGSDEVTANPPLTMLPHLADLVSYSIQKVIGFAKIIPEFKELHTEDQIALLKSSVIEIIILRSNQSFSLEDNSWTCGSNEFKYCITDVTQAGHSMELMEPLVKFQVGLKKLNLHEAEHVLLMAICIFSPDRPGVTDRDRVEACQERLSETLRTYISCHHPPPGGHLLYPKMVQKLADLRNLNEEHSKQYLEISRKEGVVDDLTPLLVEVFGSPLP
;
A
#
# COMPACT_ATOMS: atom_id res chain seq x y z
N MET A 1 -43.31 5.39 15.80
CA MET A 1 -43.81 5.93 17.09
C MET A 1 -42.76 6.86 17.69
N LYS A 2 -43.12 8.10 18.06
CA LYS A 2 -42.24 9.01 18.80
C LYS A 2 -41.82 8.31 20.10
N ARG A 3 -40.55 7.91 20.25
CA ARG A 3 -40.03 7.69 21.60
C ARG A 3 -39.98 9.05 22.25
N ASP A 4 -40.85 9.30 23.21
CA ASP A 4 -40.62 10.38 24.15
C ASP A 4 -39.29 10.07 24.83
N ALA A 5 -38.23 10.76 24.40
CA ALA A 5 -36.97 10.72 25.08
C ALA A 5 -37.21 11.35 26.46
N THR A 6 -37.50 10.51 27.45
CA THR A 6 -37.78 10.95 28.81
C THR A 6 -36.46 11.34 29.45
N TYR A 7 -36.12 12.62 29.31
CA TYR A 7 -34.98 13.19 30.00
C TYR A 7 -35.35 13.45 31.45
N THR A 8 -34.63 12.81 32.38
CA THR A 8 -34.79 13.04 33.82
C THR A 8 -33.75 14.05 34.29
N CYS A 9 -34.19 15.05 35.04
CA CYS A 9 -33.26 15.99 35.66
C CYS A 9 -32.67 15.37 36.93
N PRO A 10 -31.34 15.24 37.06
CA PRO A 10 -30.71 14.70 38.27
C PRO A 10 -30.85 15.64 39.49
N LEU A 11 -31.17 16.91 39.26
CA LEU A 11 -31.28 17.96 40.28
C LEU A 11 -32.72 18.41 40.52
N GLY A 12 -33.74 17.58 40.23
CA GLY A 12 -35.13 17.91 40.57
C GLY A 12 -35.80 18.98 39.69
N GLY A 13 -35.35 19.13 38.44
CA GLY A 13 -36.12 19.84 37.39
C GLY A 13 -35.98 21.37 37.33
N HIS A 14 -35.08 21.96 38.12
CA HIS A 14 -34.94 23.43 38.26
C HIS A 14 -33.52 23.95 37.92
N CYS A 15 -32.76 23.25 37.08
CA CYS A 15 -31.44 23.73 36.63
C CYS A 15 -31.58 25.04 35.85
N THR A 16 -30.77 26.04 36.21
CA THR A 16 -30.66 27.29 35.41
C THR A 16 -29.81 27.04 34.17
N ILE A 17 -30.41 27.16 32.98
CA ILE A 17 -29.74 26.89 31.70
C ILE A 17 -29.09 28.17 31.14
N THR A 18 -27.76 28.20 31.09
CA THR A 18 -26.91 29.24 30.51
C THR A 18 -26.14 28.71 29.29
N LYS A 19 -25.43 29.60 28.57
CA LYS A 19 -24.61 29.21 27.40
C LYS A 19 -23.56 28.14 27.74
N ASP A 20 -22.97 28.25 28.92
CA ASP A 20 -21.85 27.41 29.37
C ASP A 20 -22.35 26.08 29.95
N ASN A 21 -23.53 26.08 30.58
CA ASN A 21 -24.04 24.89 31.26
C ASN A 21 -25.13 24.11 30.50
N ARG A 22 -25.58 24.57 29.33
CA ARG A 22 -26.68 23.97 28.54
C ARG A 22 -26.53 22.50 28.13
N ARG A 23 -25.34 21.90 28.28
CA ARG A 23 -25.11 20.47 28.00
C ARG A 23 -25.30 19.57 29.24
N HIS A 24 -25.31 20.14 30.45
CA HIS A 24 -25.30 19.37 31.71
C HIS A 24 -26.65 18.77 32.07
N CYS A 25 -27.77 19.34 31.60
CA CYS A 25 -29.09 18.80 31.88
C CYS A 25 -29.99 18.90 30.64
N GLN A 26 -30.18 17.77 29.96
CA GLN A 26 -31.03 17.66 28.77
C GLN A 26 -32.51 17.95 29.09
N ALA A 27 -32.99 17.54 30.28
CA ALA A 27 -34.35 17.75 30.73
C ALA A 27 -34.70 19.24 30.91
N CYS A 28 -33.92 19.97 31.71
CA CYS A 28 -34.14 21.40 31.94
C CYS A 28 -33.86 22.23 30.68
N ARG A 29 -32.93 21.80 29.82
CA ARG A 29 -32.71 22.42 28.51
C ARG A 29 -33.92 22.29 27.59
N LEU A 30 -34.46 21.08 27.44
CA LEU A 30 -35.63 20.84 26.59
C LEU A 30 -36.84 21.64 27.11
N LYS A 31 -37.07 21.64 28.42
CA LYS A 31 -38.11 22.44 29.08
C LYS A 31 -37.97 23.94 28.77
N ARG A 32 -36.76 24.48 28.93
CA ARG A 32 -36.45 25.89 28.59
C ARG A 32 -36.69 26.18 27.10
N CYS A 33 -36.31 25.29 26.19
CA CYS A 33 -36.54 25.42 24.75
C CYS A 33 -38.03 25.50 24.42
N THR A 34 -38.87 24.68 25.05
CA THR A 34 -40.32 24.74 24.87
C THR A 34 -40.94 25.98 25.50
N GLU A 35 -40.44 26.43 26.66
CA GLU A 35 -40.91 27.66 27.32
C GLU A 35 -40.65 28.92 26.50
N ILE A 36 -39.54 28.98 25.76
CA ILE A 36 -39.23 30.10 24.84
C ILE A 36 -39.95 29.98 23.49
N GLY A 37 -40.83 28.99 23.30
CA GLY A 37 -41.69 28.86 22.12
C GLY A 37 -41.12 28.02 20.97
N MET A 38 -40.09 27.19 21.19
CA MET A 38 -39.67 26.24 20.16
C MET A 38 -40.73 25.14 19.97
N MET A 39 -41.15 24.92 18.72
CA MET A 39 -42.16 23.92 18.40
C MET A 39 -41.62 22.50 18.55
N LYS A 40 -42.21 21.74 19.48
CA LYS A 40 -41.88 20.32 19.72
C LYS A 40 -42.20 19.43 18.53
N GLU A 41 -43.12 19.87 17.68
CA GLU A 41 -43.56 19.19 16.46
C GLU A 41 -42.48 19.17 15.37
N LEU A 42 -41.50 20.09 15.44
CA LEU A 42 -40.36 20.15 14.51
C LEU A 42 -39.16 19.29 14.95
N ILE A 43 -39.25 18.63 16.10
CA ILE A 43 -38.23 17.67 16.53
C ILE A 43 -38.44 16.39 15.72
N MET A 44 -37.52 16.13 14.80
CA MET A 44 -37.54 14.93 13.96
C MET A 44 -37.52 13.67 14.83
N THR A 45 -38.44 12.77 14.54
CA THR A 45 -38.47 11.43 15.13
C THR A 45 -37.25 10.62 14.69
N GLU A 46 -36.92 9.56 15.44
CA GLU A 46 -35.87 8.61 15.07
C GLU A 46 -36.14 8.00 13.69
N GLU A 47 -37.40 7.66 13.41
CA GLU A 47 -37.87 7.17 12.09
C GLU A 47 -37.70 8.21 10.97
N GLU A 48 -37.91 9.50 11.24
CA GLU A 48 -37.69 10.59 10.28
C GLU A 48 -36.20 10.89 10.04
N MET A 49 -35.37 10.86 11.10
CA MET A 49 -33.92 10.98 10.96
C MET A 49 -33.35 9.81 10.15
N GLN A 50 -33.81 8.59 10.43
CA GLN A 50 -33.39 7.39 9.71
C GLN A 50 -33.84 7.44 8.24
N ARG A 51 -35.12 7.79 7.96
CA ARG A 51 -35.59 8.01 6.58
C ARG A 51 -34.82 9.10 5.86
N LYS A 52 -34.48 10.20 6.53
CA LYS A 52 -33.69 11.29 5.93
C LYS A 52 -32.26 10.84 5.60
N LYS A 53 -31.64 10.04 6.46
CA LYS A 53 -30.32 9.42 6.23
C LYS A 53 -30.36 8.43 5.08
N GLU A 54 -31.39 7.60 5.00
CA GLU A 54 -31.62 6.65 3.91
C GLU A 54 -31.92 7.38 2.58
N MET A 55 -32.74 8.43 2.57
CA MET A 55 -32.98 9.25 1.38
C MET A 55 -31.70 9.95 0.90
N MET A 56 -30.87 10.45 1.81
CA MET A 56 -29.57 11.04 1.44
C MET A 56 -28.62 10.00 0.85
N LEU A 57 -28.55 8.81 1.45
CA LEU A 57 -27.74 7.71 0.93
C LEU A 57 -28.24 7.23 -0.43
N LYS A 58 -29.56 7.10 -0.59
CA LYS A 58 -30.21 6.70 -1.84
C LYS A 58 -30.00 7.73 -2.95
N ARG A 59 -30.17 9.03 -2.67
CA ARG A 59 -29.87 10.11 -3.63
C ARG A 59 -28.39 10.14 -4.01
N LYS A 60 -27.49 9.86 -3.07
CA LYS A 60 -26.06 9.73 -3.36
C LYS A 60 -25.81 8.55 -4.31
N MET A 61 -26.40 7.38 -4.04
CA MET A 61 -26.30 6.21 -4.94
C MET A 61 -26.92 6.45 -6.32
N GLU A 62 -28.06 7.14 -6.39
CA GLU A 62 -28.74 7.49 -7.66
C GLU A 62 -27.93 8.52 -8.48
N CYS A 63 -27.29 9.49 -7.81
CA CYS A 63 -26.38 10.45 -8.45
C CYS A 63 -25.11 9.76 -8.94
N ASP A 64 -24.47 8.94 -8.10
CA ASP A 64 -23.28 8.15 -8.44
C ASP A 64 -23.55 7.20 -9.62
N GLY A 65 -24.76 6.62 -9.69
CA GLY A 65 -25.20 5.76 -10.79
C GLY A 65 -25.39 6.51 -12.12
N SER A 66 -25.98 7.70 -12.08
CA SER A 66 -26.16 8.56 -13.27
C SER A 66 -24.84 9.11 -13.80
N GLU A 67 -23.88 9.38 -12.90
CA GLU A 67 -22.53 9.86 -13.24
C GLU A 67 -21.65 8.74 -13.82
N ARG A 68 -21.75 7.51 -13.30
CA ARG A 68 -21.11 6.31 -13.89
C ARG A 68 -21.59 5.99 -15.31
N VAL A 69 -22.84 6.30 -15.64
CA VAL A 69 -23.36 6.14 -17.01
C VAL A 69 -22.79 7.20 -17.97
N ARG A 70 -22.33 8.35 -17.44
CA ARG A 70 -21.74 9.44 -18.25
C ARG A 70 -20.23 9.33 -18.43
N LEU A 71 -19.53 8.71 -17.49
CA LEU A 71 -18.09 8.48 -17.58
C LEU A 71 -17.87 7.15 -18.30
N GLN A 72 -17.46 7.22 -19.56
CA GLN A 72 -16.95 6.09 -20.32
C GLN A 72 -15.49 6.40 -20.67
N LEU A 73 -14.67 5.36 -20.74
CA LEU A 73 -13.32 5.48 -21.28
C LEU A 73 -13.43 5.85 -22.76
N SER A 74 -12.54 6.70 -23.26
CA SER A 74 -12.40 6.90 -24.70
C SER A 74 -11.74 5.68 -25.35
N ASP A 75 -11.94 5.50 -26.65
CA ASP A 75 -11.28 4.42 -27.40
C ASP A 75 -9.75 4.47 -27.26
N GLU A 76 -9.17 5.67 -27.19
CA GLU A 76 -7.74 5.89 -26.96
C GLU A 76 -7.30 5.43 -25.56
N GLN A 77 -8.12 5.72 -24.53
CA GLN A 77 -7.84 5.28 -23.16
C GLN A 77 -7.92 3.76 -23.04
N ASP A 78 -8.93 3.14 -23.65
CA ASP A 78 -9.08 1.68 -23.66
C ASP A 78 -7.92 0.99 -24.37
N HIS A 79 -7.46 1.56 -25.50
CA HIS A 79 -6.31 1.03 -26.23
C HIS A 79 -5.03 1.14 -25.40
N LEU A 80 -4.78 2.31 -24.79
CA LEU A 80 -3.64 2.53 -23.90
C LEU A 80 -3.62 1.54 -22.73
N ILE A 81 -4.75 1.30 -22.07
CA ILE A 81 -4.85 0.33 -20.98
C ILE A 81 -4.54 -1.08 -21.48
N THR A 82 -5.06 -1.45 -22.66
CA THR A 82 -4.83 -2.76 -23.26
C THR A 82 -3.35 -2.98 -23.55
N ASP A 83 -2.67 -1.99 -24.14
CA ASP A 83 -1.23 -2.04 -24.44
C ASP A 83 -0.39 -2.18 -23.17
N LEU A 84 -0.75 -1.47 -22.10
CA LEU A 84 -0.07 -1.57 -20.81
C LEU A 84 -0.25 -2.94 -20.15
N ILE A 85 -1.47 -3.51 -20.17
CA ILE A 85 -1.74 -4.85 -19.63
C ILE A 85 -0.96 -5.91 -20.41
N GLU A 86 -1.03 -5.85 -21.73
CA GLU A 86 -0.31 -6.79 -22.60
C GLU A 86 1.21 -6.66 -22.41
N GLY A 87 1.70 -5.42 -22.24
CA GLY A 87 3.10 -5.17 -21.95
C GLY A 87 3.55 -5.76 -20.62
N HIS A 88 2.73 -5.63 -19.58
CA HIS A 88 2.98 -6.23 -18.28
C HIS A 88 3.02 -7.75 -18.38
N ARG A 89 2.01 -8.38 -18.99
CA ARG A 89 1.95 -9.84 -19.15
C ARG A 89 3.12 -10.42 -19.95
N LYS A 90 3.63 -9.70 -20.96
CA LYS A 90 4.83 -10.10 -21.71
C LYS A 90 6.13 -10.04 -20.89
N THR A 91 6.14 -9.25 -19.82
CA THR A 91 7.35 -8.95 -19.04
C THR A 91 7.27 -9.45 -17.60
N TYR A 92 6.12 -9.99 -17.20
CA TYR A 92 5.89 -10.63 -15.92
C TYR A 92 5.52 -12.10 -16.14
N ASP A 93 6.44 -13.00 -15.81
CA ASP A 93 6.17 -14.44 -15.77
C ASP A 93 5.52 -14.81 -14.43
N ASP A 94 4.26 -15.24 -14.45
CA ASP A 94 3.52 -15.67 -13.27
C ASP A 94 3.90 -17.07 -12.78
N THR A 95 4.60 -17.84 -13.61
CA THR A 95 5.14 -19.16 -13.26
C THR A 95 6.49 -19.08 -12.55
N TYR A 96 7.19 -17.95 -12.68
CA TYR A 96 8.55 -17.73 -12.17
C TYR A 96 9.56 -18.79 -12.66
N SER A 97 9.36 -19.27 -13.90
CA SER A 97 10.13 -20.38 -14.47
C SER A 97 11.62 -20.07 -14.63
N ASP A 98 11.97 -18.81 -14.91
CA ASP A 98 13.36 -18.35 -15.08
C ASP A 98 14.15 -18.33 -13.75
N PHE A 99 13.50 -18.47 -12.58
CA PHE A 99 14.17 -18.29 -11.28
C PHE A 99 15.17 -19.40 -10.96
N SER A 100 15.04 -20.57 -11.60
CA SER A 100 16.02 -21.66 -11.49
C SER A 100 17.37 -21.36 -12.12
N GLU A 101 17.45 -20.34 -12.98
CA GLU A 101 18.68 -19.93 -13.65
C GLU A 101 19.55 -19.00 -12.79
N PHE A 102 19.03 -18.54 -11.64
CA PHE A 102 19.75 -17.66 -10.73
C PHE A 102 20.74 -18.46 -9.88
N ARG A 103 21.77 -17.79 -9.34
CA ARG A 103 22.57 -18.37 -8.25
C ARG A 103 21.61 -18.78 -7.12
N PRO A 104 21.71 -20.00 -6.58
CA PRO A 104 20.68 -20.54 -5.68
C PRO A 104 20.60 -19.77 -4.36
N PRO A 105 19.41 -19.68 -3.73
CA PRO A 105 19.25 -18.99 -2.46
C PRO A 105 19.97 -19.76 -1.33
N VAL A 106 20.91 -19.10 -0.64
CA VAL A 106 21.65 -19.67 0.50
C VAL A 106 21.16 -19.01 1.80
N ARG A 107 20.26 -19.71 2.49
CA ARG A 107 19.72 -19.29 3.78
C ARG A 107 20.59 -19.86 4.90
N LYS A 108 21.00 -19.02 5.86
CA LYS A 108 21.59 -19.52 7.10
C LYS A 108 20.51 -20.26 7.87
N SER A 109 20.74 -21.53 8.16
CA SER A 109 19.92 -22.27 9.11
C SER A 109 20.08 -21.60 10.47
N ASP A 110 18.98 -21.12 11.06
CA ASP A 110 18.95 -20.94 12.50
C ASP A 110 19.27 -22.31 13.10
N ASN A 111 20.36 -22.42 13.85
CA ASN A 111 20.67 -23.61 14.65
C ASN A 111 19.70 -23.70 15.86
N SER A 112 18.40 -23.75 15.56
CA SER A 112 17.34 -24.18 16.47
C SER A 112 16.66 -25.40 15.86
N SER A 113 17.39 -26.51 15.88
CA SER A 113 16.76 -27.82 15.80
C SER A 113 15.89 -28.01 17.03
N GLU A 114 14.61 -27.67 16.93
CA GLU A 114 13.54 -28.41 17.60
C GLU A 114 12.50 -28.81 16.57
N GLU A 115 12.38 -30.12 16.36
CA GLU A 115 11.19 -30.76 15.83
C GLU A 115 10.00 -30.45 16.76
N GLY A 116 9.41 -29.27 16.62
CA GLY A 116 8.19 -28.87 17.31
C GLY A 116 7.02 -29.01 16.36
N PHE A 117 6.26 -30.10 16.48
CA PHE A 117 4.94 -30.27 15.86
C PHE A 117 4.15 -28.94 15.88
N CYS A 118 3.86 -28.39 14.71
CA CYS A 118 2.90 -27.29 14.56
C CYS A 118 1.49 -27.85 14.84
N SER A 119 1.17 -28.01 16.12
CA SER A 119 -0.15 -28.41 16.57
C SER A 119 -1.09 -27.22 16.37
N SER A 120 -2.09 -27.41 15.51
CA SER A 120 -3.22 -26.50 15.33
C SER A 120 -3.79 -26.05 16.68
N PRO A 121 -4.17 -24.78 16.85
CA PRO A 121 -5.10 -24.45 17.92
C PRO A 121 -6.46 -25.04 17.53
N MET A 122 -6.84 -26.12 18.22
CA MET A 122 -8.21 -26.59 18.27
C MET A 122 -9.16 -25.44 18.62
N GLY A 123 -10.35 -25.51 18.02
CA GLY A 123 -11.38 -24.48 18.13
C GLY A 123 -11.67 -24.05 19.56
N LEU A 124 -11.69 -22.73 19.76
CA LEU A 124 -12.25 -22.14 20.96
C LEU A 124 -13.78 -22.11 20.84
N HIS A 125 -14.36 -22.93 21.69
CA HIS A 125 -15.77 -23.05 21.99
C HIS A 125 -16.36 -21.67 22.34
N LEU A 126 -17.34 -21.24 21.57
CA LEU A 126 -18.13 -20.03 21.80
C LEU A 126 -19.09 -20.27 22.97
N GLU A 127 -18.71 -19.88 24.18
CA GLU A 127 -19.68 -19.77 25.27
C GLU A 127 -20.52 -18.50 25.09
N LYS A 128 -21.82 -18.73 24.88
CA LYS A 128 -22.85 -17.71 24.93
C LYS A 128 -22.96 -17.15 26.34
N SER A 129 -22.77 -15.85 26.50
CA SER A 129 -23.39 -15.10 27.58
C SER A 129 -23.98 -13.79 27.05
N ASN A 130 -25.29 -13.69 27.21
CA ASN A 130 -26.10 -12.50 26.94
C ASN A 130 -25.68 -11.35 27.87
N SER A 131 -25.35 -10.19 27.32
CA SER A 131 -25.73 -8.92 27.94
C SER A 131 -25.80 -7.80 26.89
N THR A 132 -26.78 -6.94 27.11
CA THR A 132 -27.39 -6.00 26.17
C THR A 132 -26.83 -4.59 26.38
N CYS A 133 -26.84 -3.78 25.31
CA CYS A 133 -26.91 -2.30 25.26
C CYS A 133 -25.62 -1.51 25.65
N SER A 134 -25.27 -0.32 25.12
CA SER A 134 -25.92 0.67 24.23
C SER A 134 -24.85 1.57 23.56
N SER A 135 -25.03 1.88 22.27
CA SER A 135 -24.87 3.16 21.54
C SER A 135 -23.73 4.19 21.79
N PRO A 136 -23.42 5.03 20.77
CA PRO A 136 -22.05 5.45 20.45
C PRO A 136 -21.81 6.96 20.66
N THR A 137 -20.54 7.38 20.71
CA THR A 137 -20.08 8.64 20.10
C THR A 137 -18.56 8.81 20.16
N SER A 138 -18.07 9.50 19.14
CA SER A 138 -16.80 10.22 19.02
C SER A 138 -15.62 9.53 18.34
N ALA A 139 -15.03 10.33 17.45
CA ALA A 139 -13.94 10.11 16.53
C ALA A 139 -12.89 9.09 16.98
N LEU A 140 -12.54 8.19 16.07
CA LEU A 140 -11.27 7.49 16.13
C LEU A 140 -10.56 7.67 14.79
N SER A 141 -9.55 8.53 14.82
CA SER A 141 -8.28 8.28 14.17
C SER A 141 -7.88 6.83 14.46
N VAL A 142 -8.15 5.93 13.53
CA VAL A 142 -7.64 4.57 13.61
C VAL A 142 -6.18 4.62 13.17
N GLY A 143 -5.33 5.15 14.05
CA GLY A 143 -3.93 4.76 14.10
C GLY A 143 -3.91 3.35 14.68
N MET A 144 -4.01 2.33 13.82
CA MET A 144 -3.65 0.99 14.25
C MET A 144 -2.15 0.98 14.47
N SER A 145 -1.75 0.90 15.73
CA SER A 145 -0.36 0.75 16.13
C SER A 145 0.19 -0.54 15.51
N LEU A 146 1.12 -0.40 14.57
CA LEU A 146 1.87 -1.51 13.96
C LEU A 146 2.85 -2.16 14.96
N GLY A 147 2.94 -1.67 16.20
CA GLY A 147 3.85 -2.17 17.23
C GLY A 147 3.70 -3.67 17.54
N ASN A 148 2.54 -4.27 17.26
CA ASN A 148 2.32 -5.70 17.46
C ASN A 148 2.86 -6.61 16.34
N ILE A 149 3.21 -6.10 15.16
CA ILE A 149 3.75 -6.94 14.07
C ILE A 149 5.19 -7.37 14.40
N PHE A 150 5.97 -6.46 14.99
CA PHE A 150 7.39 -6.71 15.30
C PHE A 150 7.63 -7.30 16.69
N SER A 151 6.61 -7.37 17.54
CA SER A 151 6.71 -7.93 18.91
C SER A 151 6.79 -9.45 18.97
N ILE A 152 6.67 -10.15 17.83
CA ILE A 152 6.73 -11.63 17.73
C ILE A 152 8.12 -12.12 17.27
N LEU A 153 9.07 -11.22 17.00
CA LEU A 153 10.46 -11.65 16.79
C LEU A 153 11.11 -12.05 18.12
N PRO A 154 11.78 -13.22 18.21
CA PRO A 154 12.57 -13.56 19.39
C PRO A 154 13.70 -12.52 19.55
N MET A 155 13.77 -11.90 20.72
CA MET A 155 14.96 -11.16 21.13
C MET A 155 16.06 -12.19 21.41
N CYS A 156 17.04 -12.33 20.51
CA CYS A 156 18.18 -13.21 20.71
C CYS A 156 19.11 -12.61 21.77
N THR A 157 19.24 -13.28 22.92
CA THR A 157 20.37 -13.11 23.83
C THR A 157 21.56 -13.85 23.24
N ASP A 158 22.62 -13.10 22.93
CA ASP A 158 23.90 -13.59 22.44
C ASP A 158 24.63 -14.37 23.56
N ASP A 159 24.77 -15.68 23.39
CA ASP A 159 25.67 -16.50 24.21
C ASP A 159 26.25 -17.61 23.32
N GLY A 160 27.47 -17.40 22.82
CA GLY A 160 28.17 -18.38 21.99
C GLY A 160 29.37 -17.80 21.25
N SER A 161 30.55 -18.12 21.74
CA SER A 161 31.86 -17.77 21.18
C SER A 161 32.06 -18.25 19.74
N ASP A 162 32.00 -17.33 18.77
CA ASP A 162 32.54 -17.53 17.42
C ASP A 162 33.42 -16.34 17.04
N GLU A 163 34.54 -16.63 16.36
CA GLU A 163 35.49 -15.64 15.86
C GLU A 163 34.76 -14.52 15.11
N VAL A 164 34.89 -13.29 15.63
CA VAL A 164 34.29 -12.08 15.06
C VAL A 164 34.97 -11.78 13.72
N THR A 165 34.47 -12.41 12.66
CA THR A 165 34.65 -11.87 11.31
C THR A 165 33.93 -10.54 11.29
N ALA A 166 34.68 -9.45 11.07
CA ALA A 166 34.19 -8.08 11.18
C ALA A 166 33.03 -7.75 10.21
N ASN A 167 32.73 -8.64 9.26
CA ASN A 167 31.58 -8.59 8.37
C ASN A 167 31.02 -10.00 8.15
N PRO A 168 29.82 -10.34 8.67
CA PRO A 168 29.20 -11.63 8.38
C PRO A 168 28.92 -11.77 6.88
N PRO A 169 29.05 -12.98 6.30
CA PRO A 169 28.85 -13.18 4.86
C PRO A 169 27.38 -12.93 4.49
N LEU A 170 27.20 -12.22 3.36
CA LEU A 170 25.89 -11.85 2.79
C LEU A 170 25.35 -12.98 1.91
N THR A 171 24.91 -14.07 2.54
CA THR A 171 24.63 -15.35 1.86
C THR A 171 23.52 -15.28 0.81
N MET A 172 22.55 -14.37 0.98
CA MET A 172 21.45 -14.19 0.01
C MET A 172 21.75 -13.16 -1.09
N LEU A 173 22.85 -12.41 -0.97
CA LEU A 173 23.18 -11.33 -1.90
C LEU A 173 23.34 -11.82 -3.35
N PRO A 174 24.09 -12.91 -3.65
CA PRO A 174 24.24 -13.38 -5.03
C PRO A 174 22.91 -13.69 -5.72
N HIS A 175 22.02 -14.40 -5.02
CA HIS A 175 20.70 -14.77 -5.52
C HIS A 175 19.81 -13.54 -5.74
N LEU A 176 19.75 -12.64 -4.76
CA LEU A 176 18.91 -11.44 -4.87
C LEU A 176 19.47 -10.45 -5.90
N ALA A 177 20.79 -10.41 -6.12
CA ALA A 177 21.40 -9.62 -7.19
C ALA A 177 20.96 -10.12 -8.58
N ASP A 178 20.88 -11.43 -8.79
CA ASP A 178 20.38 -12.02 -10.04
C ASP A 178 18.88 -11.74 -10.22
N LEU A 179 18.07 -11.93 -9.18
CA LEU A 179 16.63 -11.64 -9.20
C LEU A 179 16.34 -10.17 -9.52
N VAL A 180 17.08 -9.24 -8.90
CA VAL A 180 16.92 -7.80 -9.15
C VAL A 180 17.40 -7.46 -10.56
N SER A 181 18.50 -8.04 -11.03
CA SER A 181 19.00 -7.85 -12.40
C SER A 181 17.98 -8.31 -13.45
N TYR A 182 17.43 -9.51 -13.27
CA TYR A 182 16.33 -10.03 -14.08
C TYR A 182 15.13 -9.07 -14.05
N SER A 183 14.77 -8.60 -12.86
CA SER A 183 13.65 -7.67 -12.69
C SER A 183 13.88 -6.35 -13.41
N ILE A 184 15.09 -5.78 -13.37
CA ILE A 184 15.48 -4.59 -14.13
C ILE A 184 15.22 -4.80 -15.63
N GLN A 185 15.69 -5.92 -16.19
CA GLN A 185 15.49 -6.21 -17.62
C GLN A 185 14.01 -6.27 -17.99
N LYS A 186 13.17 -6.87 -17.15
CA LYS A 186 11.72 -6.91 -17.36
C LYS A 186 11.06 -5.53 -17.24
N VAL A 187 11.51 -4.67 -16.31
CA VAL A 187 11.03 -3.27 -16.23
C VAL A 187 11.42 -2.47 -17.48
N ILE A 188 12.65 -2.64 -17.97
CA ILE A 188 13.10 -2.03 -19.23
C ILE A 188 12.22 -2.53 -20.39
N GLY A 189 11.92 -3.83 -20.43
CA GLY A 189 11.01 -4.43 -21.40
C GLY A 189 9.62 -3.79 -21.35
N PHE A 190 9.05 -3.62 -20.15
CA PHE A 190 7.74 -3.01 -19.95
C PHE A 190 7.72 -1.55 -20.43
N ALA A 191 8.71 -0.74 -20.04
CA ALA A 191 8.83 0.65 -20.47
C ALA A 191 8.95 0.76 -22.00
N LYS A 192 9.72 -0.14 -22.62
CA LYS A 192 9.86 -0.25 -24.09
C LYS A 192 8.61 -0.80 -24.79
N ILE A 193 7.52 -1.12 -24.10
CA ILE A 193 6.26 -1.45 -24.79
C ILE A 193 5.43 -0.19 -24.98
N ILE A 194 5.56 0.79 -24.08
CA ILE A 194 4.85 2.07 -24.11
C ILE A 194 5.35 2.90 -25.30
N PRO A 195 4.51 3.20 -26.31
CA PRO A 195 4.93 3.96 -27.49
C PRO A 195 5.56 5.31 -27.13
N GLU A 196 4.94 6.05 -26.23
CA GLU A 196 5.38 7.39 -25.82
C GLU A 196 6.76 7.36 -25.15
N PHE A 197 7.12 6.26 -24.49
CA PHE A 197 8.45 6.09 -23.90
C PHE A 197 9.53 5.98 -24.97
N LYS A 198 9.26 5.25 -26.07
CA LYS A 198 10.21 5.06 -27.17
C LYS A 198 10.52 6.35 -27.90
N GLU A 199 9.55 7.27 -27.93
CA GLU A 199 9.68 8.53 -28.64
C GLU A 199 10.44 9.60 -27.83
N LEU A 200 10.70 9.38 -26.54
CA LEU A 200 11.55 10.24 -25.72
C LEU A 200 13.02 10.14 -26.17
N HIS A 201 13.80 11.16 -25.86
CA HIS A 201 15.25 11.12 -26.05
C HIS A 201 15.85 9.97 -25.24
N THR A 202 16.88 9.31 -25.78
CA THR A 202 17.53 8.17 -25.11
C THR A 202 18.09 8.55 -23.73
N GLU A 203 18.58 9.78 -23.58
CA GLU A 203 19.04 10.31 -22.29
C GLU A 203 17.91 10.35 -21.26
N ASP A 204 16.72 10.82 -21.65
CA ASP A 204 15.53 10.83 -20.79
C ASP A 204 15.03 9.42 -20.50
N GLN A 205 15.04 8.51 -21.48
CA GLN A 205 14.69 7.10 -21.26
C GLN A 205 15.60 6.47 -20.19
N ILE A 206 16.91 6.74 -20.25
CA ILE A 206 17.88 6.25 -19.26
C ILE A 206 17.64 6.91 -17.90
N ALA A 207 17.44 8.23 -17.85
CA ALA A 207 17.22 8.98 -16.62
C ALA A 207 15.96 8.51 -15.87
N LEU A 208 14.85 8.30 -16.59
CA LEU A 208 13.60 7.79 -16.04
C LEU A 208 13.80 6.37 -15.48
N LEU A 209 14.37 5.46 -16.27
CA LEU A 209 14.59 4.07 -15.85
C LEU A 209 15.52 3.96 -14.66
N LYS A 210 16.67 4.63 -14.68
CA LYS A 210 17.63 4.62 -13.55
C LYS A 210 16.97 5.10 -12.26
N SER A 211 16.10 6.11 -12.35
CA SER A 211 15.49 6.71 -11.18
C SER A 211 14.23 5.99 -10.68
N SER A 212 13.51 5.25 -11.53
CA SER A 212 12.23 4.62 -11.16
C SER A 212 12.31 3.10 -11.00
N VAL A 213 13.34 2.43 -11.53
CA VAL A 213 13.33 0.96 -11.66
C VAL A 213 13.11 0.22 -10.34
N ILE A 214 13.73 0.65 -9.24
CA ILE A 214 13.49 0.02 -7.93
C ILE A 214 12.05 0.22 -7.46
N GLU A 215 11.46 1.38 -7.72
CA GLU A 215 10.06 1.67 -7.40
C GLU A 215 9.11 0.75 -8.18
N ILE A 216 9.41 0.52 -9.47
CA ILE A 216 8.65 -0.43 -10.30
C ILE A 216 8.86 -1.87 -9.83
N ILE A 217 10.07 -2.26 -9.42
CA ILE A 217 10.36 -3.58 -8.82
C ILE A 217 9.55 -3.79 -7.53
N ILE A 218 9.46 -2.76 -6.68
CA ILE A 218 8.65 -2.80 -5.47
C ILE A 218 7.16 -2.93 -5.83
N LEU A 219 6.64 -2.14 -6.78
CA LEU A 219 5.25 -2.24 -7.25
C LEU A 219 4.91 -3.64 -7.76
N ARG A 220 5.65 -4.15 -8.74
CA ARG A 220 5.38 -5.46 -9.37
C ARG A 220 5.48 -6.62 -8.37
N SER A 221 6.38 -6.54 -7.39
CA SER A 221 6.54 -7.61 -6.39
C SER A 221 5.27 -7.80 -5.55
N ASN A 222 4.38 -6.80 -5.48
CA ASN A 222 3.09 -6.90 -4.80
C ASN A 222 2.20 -8.01 -5.38
N GLN A 223 2.37 -8.38 -6.65
CA GLN A 223 1.63 -9.47 -7.28
C GLN A 223 1.94 -10.82 -6.59
N SER A 224 3.21 -11.07 -6.26
CA SER A 224 3.68 -12.25 -5.49
C SER A 224 3.58 -12.13 -3.97
N PHE A 225 3.25 -10.94 -3.44
CA PHE A 225 3.21 -10.69 -2.00
C PHE A 225 1.96 -11.28 -1.33
N SER A 226 2.16 -12.01 -0.23
CA SER A 226 1.10 -12.60 0.61
C SER A 226 0.88 -11.81 1.90
N LEU A 227 -0.40 -11.54 2.21
CA LEU A 227 -0.80 -10.93 3.49
C LEU A 227 -0.82 -11.91 4.66
N GLU A 228 -0.76 -13.22 4.39
CA GLU A 228 -0.87 -14.26 5.42
C GLU A 228 0.39 -14.31 6.29
N ASP A 229 1.56 -14.24 5.65
CA ASP A 229 2.86 -14.41 6.29
C ASP A 229 3.84 -13.28 5.95
N ASN A 230 3.38 -12.23 5.26
CA ASN A 230 4.18 -11.08 4.83
C ASN A 230 5.44 -11.49 4.04
N SER A 231 5.28 -12.47 3.14
CA SER A 231 6.34 -12.99 2.28
C SER A 231 6.02 -12.79 0.79
N TRP A 232 7.04 -12.90 -0.06
CA TRP A 232 6.88 -13.00 -1.51
C TRP A 232 7.02 -14.45 -1.92
N THR A 233 5.98 -15.04 -2.52
CA THR A 233 6.01 -16.43 -2.99
C THR A 233 6.07 -16.45 -4.52
N CYS A 234 7.22 -16.82 -5.06
CA CYS A 234 7.51 -16.85 -6.50
C CYS A 234 7.52 -18.29 -7.03
N GLY A 235 6.34 -18.88 -7.22
CA GLY A 235 6.23 -20.25 -7.71
C GLY A 235 6.40 -21.27 -6.58
N SER A 236 7.61 -21.83 -6.43
CA SER A 236 7.88 -22.88 -5.43
C SER A 236 8.29 -22.30 -4.05
N ASN A 237 8.32 -23.16 -3.02
CA ASN A 237 8.80 -22.78 -1.69
C ASN A 237 10.29 -22.40 -1.66
N GLU A 238 11.08 -22.81 -2.65
CA GLU A 238 12.50 -22.43 -2.77
C GLU A 238 12.67 -20.93 -3.00
N PHE A 239 11.74 -20.34 -3.77
CA PHE A 239 11.68 -18.92 -4.11
C PHE A 239 10.62 -18.20 -3.29
N LYS A 240 10.49 -18.60 -2.03
CA LYS A 240 9.74 -17.85 -1.02
C LYS A 240 10.71 -16.95 -0.25
N TYR A 241 10.42 -15.66 -0.24
CA TYR A 241 11.27 -14.64 0.37
C TYR A 241 10.55 -14.01 1.55
N CYS A 242 11.16 -14.10 2.73
CA CYS A 242 10.74 -13.41 3.93
C CYS A 242 11.72 -12.27 4.27
N ILE A 243 11.42 -11.52 5.33
CA ILE A 243 12.25 -10.37 5.74
C ILE A 243 13.70 -10.80 5.98
N THR A 244 13.91 -11.95 6.61
CA THR A 244 15.26 -12.43 6.97
C THR A 244 16.09 -12.81 5.75
N ASP A 245 15.47 -13.18 4.63
CA ASP A 245 16.19 -13.47 3.38
C ASP A 245 16.79 -12.19 2.79
N VAL A 246 16.05 -11.08 2.84
CA VAL A 246 16.53 -9.79 2.33
C VAL A 246 17.57 -9.17 3.26
N THR A 247 17.44 -9.35 4.57
CA THR A 247 18.48 -8.88 5.52
C THR A 247 19.78 -9.68 5.41
N GLN A 248 19.71 -10.95 5.01
CA GLN A 248 20.89 -11.76 4.66
C GLN A 248 21.61 -11.30 3.38
N ALA A 249 21.01 -10.42 2.57
CA ALA A 249 21.69 -9.72 1.49
C ALA A 249 22.29 -8.36 1.91
N GLY A 250 22.16 -7.99 3.19
CA GLY A 250 22.81 -6.81 3.78
C GLY A 250 21.89 -5.62 4.01
N HIS A 251 20.61 -5.70 3.62
CA HIS A 251 19.63 -4.66 3.90
C HIS A 251 19.20 -4.67 5.38
N SER A 252 18.90 -3.50 5.92
CA SER A 252 18.51 -3.34 7.31
C SER A 252 17.00 -3.22 7.49
N MET A 253 16.56 -3.25 8.76
CA MET A 253 15.15 -3.02 9.09
C MET A 253 14.67 -1.60 8.76
N GLU A 254 15.57 -0.62 8.60
CA GLU A 254 15.23 0.75 8.17
C GLU A 254 14.59 0.76 6.77
N LEU A 255 14.97 -0.18 5.90
CA LEU A 255 14.34 -0.38 4.59
C LEU A 255 13.17 -1.38 4.67
N MET A 256 13.38 -2.49 5.37
CA MET A 256 12.43 -3.61 5.34
C MET A 256 11.10 -3.30 6.02
N GLU A 257 11.09 -2.57 7.14
CA GLU A 257 9.83 -2.21 7.81
C GLU A 257 8.94 -1.32 6.92
N PRO A 258 9.45 -0.19 6.36
CA PRO A 258 8.68 0.60 5.40
C PRO A 258 8.27 -0.19 4.15
N LEU A 259 9.13 -1.07 3.64
CA LEU A 259 8.83 -1.88 2.45
C LEU A 259 7.66 -2.83 2.69
N VAL A 260 7.66 -3.60 3.78
CA VAL A 260 6.55 -4.51 4.10
C VAL A 260 5.27 -3.73 4.39
N LYS A 261 5.36 -2.60 5.10
CA LYS A 261 4.21 -1.70 5.32
C LYS A 261 3.64 -1.18 4.01
N PHE A 262 4.51 -0.85 3.04
CA PHE A 262 4.10 -0.46 1.70
C PHE A 262 3.38 -1.60 1.00
N GLN A 263 3.94 -2.81 0.97
CA GLN A 263 3.35 -3.99 0.33
C GLN A 263 1.96 -4.33 0.90
N VAL A 264 1.84 -4.37 2.22
CA VAL A 264 0.55 -4.59 2.91
C VAL A 264 -0.44 -3.50 2.55
N GLY A 265 0.00 -2.24 2.57
CA GLY A 265 -0.84 -1.09 2.23
C GLY A 265 -1.34 -1.13 0.78
N LEU A 266 -0.48 -1.51 -0.17
CA LEU A 266 -0.82 -1.63 -1.58
C LEU A 266 -1.76 -2.81 -1.86
N LYS A 267 -1.48 -3.99 -1.28
CA LYS A 267 -2.31 -5.19 -1.46
C LYS A 267 -3.73 -4.97 -0.95
N LYS A 268 -3.89 -4.23 0.15
CA LYS A 268 -5.19 -3.85 0.72
C LYS A 268 -6.01 -2.87 -0.14
N LEU A 269 -5.41 -2.25 -1.17
CA LEU A 269 -6.17 -1.45 -2.14
C LEU A 269 -6.98 -2.33 -3.10
N ASN A 270 -6.66 -3.63 -3.22
CA ASN A 270 -7.31 -4.57 -4.14
C ASN A 270 -7.37 -4.01 -5.57
N LEU A 271 -6.22 -3.55 -6.07
CA LEU A 271 -6.13 -2.95 -7.40
C LEU A 271 -6.47 -3.97 -8.48
N HIS A 272 -7.21 -3.53 -9.49
CA HIS A 272 -7.32 -4.25 -10.76
C HIS A 272 -5.96 -4.26 -11.46
N GLU A 273 -5.75 -5.22 -12.37
CA GLU A 273 -4.53 -5.28 -13.20
C GLU A 273 -4.31 -3.96 -13.97
N ALA A 274 -5.37 -3.40 -14.56
CA ALA A 274 -5.35 -2.10 -15.23
C ALA A 274 -4.85 -0.96 -14.32
N GLU A 275 -5.35 -0.90 -13.08
CA GLU A 275 -4.95 0.12 -12.11
C GLU A 275 -3.49 -0.04 -11.70
N HIS A 276 -3.03 -1.29 -11.56
CA HIS A 276 -1.65 -1.61 -11.24
C HIS A 276 -0.68 -1.18 -12.35
N VAL A 277 -0.96 -1.52 -13.61
CA VAL A 277 -0.10 -1.15 -14.74
C VAL A 277 -0.10 0.35 -15.03
N LEU A 278 -1.24 1.02 -14.85
CA LEU A 278 -1.32 2.48 -14.92
C LEU A 278 -0.49 3.13 -13.81
N LEU A 279 -0.52 2.61 -12.58
CA LEU A 279 0.30 3.12 -11.49
C LEU A 279 1.80 2.97 -11.78
N MET A 280 2.22 1.84 -12.35
CA MET A 280 3.61 1.63 -12.80
C MET A 280 3.99 2.62 -13.90
N ALA A 281 3.14 2.81 -14.91
CA ALA A 281 3.40 3.77 -15.98
C ALA A 281 3.53 5.21 -15.44
N ILE A 282 2.61 5.66 -14.57
CA ILE A 282 2.68 6.98 -13.92
C ILE A 282 3.99 7.15 -13.12
N CYS A 283 4.44 6.09 -12.45
CA CYS A 283 5.70 6.09 -11.69
C CYS A 283 6.93 6.26 -12.61
N ILE A 284 6.94 5.59 -13.78
CA ILE A 284 8.01 5.71 -14.79
C ILE A 284 8.06 7.14 -15.34
N PHE A 285 6.93 7.71 -15.78
CA PHE A 285 6.85 9.05 -16.35
C PHE A 285 6.85 10.13 -15.26
N SER A 286 7.84 10.17 -14.39
CA SER A 286 8.00 11.23 -13.39
C SER A 286 8.91 12.34 -13.95
N PRO A 287 8.42 13.57 -14.19
CA PRO A 287 9.23 14.63 -14.80
C PRO A 287 10.31 15.21 -13.87
N ASP A 288 10.20 14.93 -12.57
CA ASP A 288 11.10 15.40 -11.52
C ASP A 288 12.32 14.49 -11.28
N ARG A 289 12.52 13.45 -12.12
CA ARG A 289 13.70 12.58 -12.00
C ARG A 289 15.00 13.31 -12.37
N PRO A 290 16.11 13.07 -11.64
CA PRO A 290 17.42 13.59 -12.02
C PRO A 290 17.82 13.18 -13.44
N GLY A 291 18.35 14.12 -14.22
CA GLY A 291 18.82 13.86 -15.59
C GLY A 291 17.77 14.00 -16.68
N VAL A 292 16.48 14.14 -16.34
CA VAL A 292 15.43 14.40 -17.35
C VAL A 292 15.54 15.81 -17.90
N THR A 293 15.64 15.89 -19.23
CA THR A 293 15.80 17.10 -20.02
C THR A 293 14.47 17.64 -20.54
N ASP A 294 13.64 16.82 -21.21
CA ASP A 294 12.32 17.22 -21.72
C ASP A 294 11.21 16.98 -20.69
N ARG A 295 11.21 17.81 -19.64
CA ARG A 295 10.27 17.68 -18.51
C ARG A 295 8.82 17.88 -18.91
N ASP A 296 8.55 18.83 -19.79
CA ASP A 296 7.18 19.17 -20.22
C ASP A 296 6.53 17.99 -20.96
N ARG A 297 7.30 17.30 -21.81
CA ARG A 297 6.82 16.10 -22.49
C ARG A 297 6.57 14.95 -21.55
N VAL A 298 7.47 14.70 -20.59
CA VAL A 298 7.28 13.65 -19.58
C VAL A 298 6.05 13.95 -18.70
N GLU A 299 5.87 15.21 -18.30
CA GLU A 299 4.70 15.66 -17.53
C GLU A 299 3.39 15.44 -18.31
N ALA A 300 3.35 15.83 -19.59
CA ALA A 300 2.18 15.60 -20.44
C ALA A 300 1.83 14.10 -20.57
N CYS A 301 2.83 13.23 -20.68
CA CYS A 301 2.62 11.78 -20.66
C CYS A 301 2.04 11.31 -19.31
N GLN A 302 2.60 11.79 -18.19
CA GLN A 302 2.15 11.46 -16.84
C GLN A 302 0.71 11.92 -16.57
N GLU A 303 0.36 13.12 -17.03
CA GLU A 303 -0.98 13.70 -16.88
C GLU A 303 -2.02 12.85 -17.61
N ARG A 304 -1.76 12.49 -18.88
CA ARG A 304 -2.65 11.63 -19.66
C ARG A 304 -2.85 10.24 -19.03
N LEU A 305 -1.79 9.63 -18.48
CA LEU A 305 -1.88 8.36 -17.75
C LEU A 305 -2.72 8.52 -16.46
N SER A 306 -2.52 9.63 -15.75
CA SER A 306 -3.24 9.97 -14.51
C SER A 306 -4.73 10.25 -14.74
N GLU A 307 -5.09 10.88 -15.86
CA GLU A 307 -6.47 11.05 -16.29
C GLU A 307 -7.10 9.72 -16.66
N THR A 308 -6.40 8.89 -17.45
CA THR A 308 -6.85 7.54 -17.80
C THR A 308 -7.15 6.70 -16.56
N LEU A 309 -6.28 6.74 -15.54
CA LEU A 309 -6.50 6.04 -14.28
C LEU A 309 -7.72 6.57 -13.51
N ARG A 310 -7.90 7.89 -13.44
CA ARG A 310 -9.08 8.49 -12.78
C ARG A 310 -10.39 8.10 -13.47
N THR A 311 -10.40 8.10 -14.79
CA THR A 311 -11.56 7.66 -15.59
C THR A 311 -11.80 6.16 -15.36
N TYR A 312 -10.76 5.32 -15.45
CA TYR A 312 -10.88 3.88 -15.23
C TYR A 312 -11.48 3.54 -13.86
N ILE A 313 -10.96 4.14 -12.79
CA ILE A 313 -11.46 3.93 -11.43
C ILE A 313 -12.93 4.33 -11.32
N SER A 314 -13.32 5.46 -11.93
CA SER A 314 -14.70 5.95 -11.92
C SER A 314 -15.66 5.01 -12.66
N CYS A 315 -15.22 4.45 -13.78
CA CYS A 315 -16.01 3.55 -14.63
C CYS A 315 -16.12 2.13 -14.04
N HIS A 316 -15.00 1.57 -13.57
CA HIS A 316 -14.88 0.14 -13.31
C HIS A 316 -14.74 -0.25 -11.84
N HIS A 317 -14.21 0.63 -10.98
CA HIS A 317 -13.94 0.22 -9.59
C HIS A 317 -15.23 0.25 -8.74
N PRO A 318 -15.57 -0.84 -8.03
CA PRO A 318 -16.82 -0.93 -7.28
C PRO A 318 -16.85 0.00 -6.04
N PRO A 319 -18.03 0.54 -5.66
CA PRO A 319 -18.22 1.18 -4.35
C PRO A 319 -18.09 0.13 -3.21
N PRO A 320 -17.65 0.52 -1.99
CA PRO A 320 -17.36 1.87 -1.51
C PRO A 320 -15.91 2.34 -1.72
N GLY A 321 -15.11 1.66 -2.56
CA GLY A 321 -13.65 1.86 -2.66
C GLY A 321 -13.17 2.92 -3.65
N GLY A 322 -13.88 3.15 -4.76
CA GLY A 322 -13.35 3.94 -5.89
C GLY A 322 -13.02 5.41 -5.60
N HIS A 323 -13.86 6.14 -4.85
CA HIS A 323 -13.70 7.60 -4.70
C HIS A 323 -12.37 8.03 -4.05
N LEU A 324 -11.88 7.25 -3.07
CA LEU A 324 -10.61 7.56 -2.39
C LEU A 324 -9.45 6.71 -2.93
N LEU A 325 -9.67 5.91 -3.96
CA LEU A 325 -8.64 5.02 -4.49
C LEU A 325 -7.52 5.79 -5.17
N TYR A 326 -7.86 6.70 -6.10
CA TYR A 326 -6.84 7.48 -6.82
C TYR A 326 -5.92 8.29 -5.87
N PRO A 327 -6.43 9.06 -4.88
CA PRO A 327 -5.56 9.72 -3.90
C PRO A 327 -4.68 8.76 -3.10
N LYS A 328 -5.19 7.57 -2.75
CA LYS A 328 -4.39 6.54 -2.05
C LYS A 328 -3.28 5.97 -2.95
N MET A 329 -3.54 5.79 -4.24
CA MET A 329 -2.54 5.34 -5.21
C MET A 329 -1.46 6.40 -5.42
N VAL A 330 -1.83 7.69 -5.52
CA VAL A 330 -0.84 8.79 -5.58
C VAL A 330 0.00 8.85 -4.31
N GLN A 331 -0.60 8.65 -3.12
CA GLN A 331 0.17 8.53 -1.88
C GLN A 331 1.17 7.37 -1.93
N LYS A 332 0.85 6.24 -2.59
CA LYS A 332 1.79 5.13 -2.78
C LYS A 332 3.00 5.55 -3.64
N LEU A 333 2.82 6.41 -4.64
CA LEU A 333 3.95 6.96 -5.40
C LEU A 333 4.88 7.81 -4.52
N ALA A 334 4.32 8.59 -3.58
CA ALA A 334 5.12 9.33 -2.61
C ALA A 334 5.86 8.40 -1.62
N ASP A 335 5.19 7.35 -1.14
CA ASP A 335 5.80 6.32 -0.28
C ASP A 335 7.01 5.67 -0.98
N LEU A 336 6.89 5.40 -2.30
CA LEU A 336 7.96 4.82 -3.11
C LEU A 336 9.21 5.71 -3.22
N ARG A 337 9.06 7.04 -3.22
CA ARG A 337 10.22 7.95 -3.22
C ARG A 337 11.09 7.76 -1.98
N ASN A 338 10.47 7.60 -0.82
CA ASN A 338 11.19 7.35 0.44
C ASN A 338 11.88 5.97 0.43
N LEU A 339 11.19 4.94 -0.10
CA LEU A 339 11.77 3.60 -0.24
C LEU A 339 12.97 3.59 -1.20
N ASN A 340 12.90 4.36 -2.28
CA ASN A 340 13.98 4.50 -3.25
C ASN A 340 15.22 5.18 -2.62
N GLU A 341 15.01 6.25 -1.84
CA GLU A 341 16.09 6.94 -1.14
C GLU A 341 16.80 6.00 -0.14
N GLU A 342 16.03 5.30 0.71
CA GLU A 342 16.61 4.38 1.68
C GLU A 342 17.28 3.17 1.02
N HIS A 343 16.68 2.61 -0.05
CA HIS A 343 17.30 1.56 -0.85
C HIS A 343 18.63 2.04 -1.44
N SER A 344 18.67 3.24 -2.03
CA SER A 344 19.88 3.79 -2.66
C SER A 344 20.99 4.01 -1.64
N LYS A 345 20.67 4.52 -0.45
CA LYS A 345 21.60 4.65 0.68
C LYS A 345 22.20 3.29 1.06
N GLN A 346 21.36 2.29 1.32
CA GLN A 346 21.84 0.96 1.73
C GLN A 346 22.60 0.23 0.62
N TYR A 347 22.19 0.38 -0.64
CA TYR A 347 22.91 -0.16 -1.78
C TYR A 347 24.35 0.37 -1.85
N LEU A 348 24.55 1.68 -1.64
CA LEU A 348 25.89 2.28 -1.59
C LEU A 348 26.72 1.77 -0.41
N GLU A 349 26.11 1.52 0.75
CA GLU A 349 26.79 0.94 1.91
C GLU A 349 27.20 -0.52 1.66
N ILE A 350 26.32 -1.33 1.07
CA ILE A 350 26.56 -2.74 0.75
C ILE A 350 27.65 -2.85 -0.33
N SER A 351 27.53 -2.09 -1.42
CA SER A 351 28.48 -2.13 -2.56
C SER A 351 29.90 -1.69 -2.22
N ARG A 352 30.10 -0.97 -1.11
CA ARG A 352 31.43 -0.56 -0.61
C ARG A 352 32.12 -1.62 0.24
N LYS A 353 31.43 -2.69 0.66
CA LYS A 353 32.03 -3.77 1.44
C LYS A 353 33.00 -4.55 0.56
N GLU A 354 34.11 -4.98 1.16
CA GLU A 354 35.14 -5.76 0.46
C GLU A 354 34.56 -7.09 -0.05
N GLY A 355 34.87 -7.45 -1.31
CA GLY A 355 34.40 -8.68 -1.96
C GLY A 355 32.96 -8.67 -2.49
N VAL A 356 32.15 -7.67 -2.16
CA VAL A 356 30.73 -7.62 -2.59
C VAL A 356 30.55 -7.34 -4.08
N VAL A 357 31.45 -6.61 -4.71
CA VAL A 357 31.33 -6.24 -6.13
C VAL A 357 31.24 -7.47 -7.03
N ASP A 358 31.94 -8.55 -6.68
CA ASP A 358 31.93 -9.81 -7.43
C ASP A 358 30.57 -10.54 -7.35
N ASP A 359 29.76 -10.25 -6.33
CA ASP A 359 28.42 -10.81 -6.18
C ASP A 359 27.34 -10.02 -6.94
N LEU A 360 27.63 -8.77 -7.34
CA LEU A 360 26.70 -7.91 -8.06
C LEU A 360 26.78 -8.14 -9.58
N THR A 361 25.62 -8.10 -10.24
CA THR A 361 25.61 -8.19 -11.70
C THR A 361 26.01 -6.85 -12.34
N PRO A 362 26.62 -6.84 -13.56
CA PRO A 362 27.03 -5.61 -14.23
C PRO A 362 25.87 -4.62 -14.43
N LEU A 363 24.68 -5.12 -14.77
CA LEU A 363 23.49 -4.30 -14.97
C LEU A 363 23.04 -3.60 -13.66
N LEU A 364 23.12 -4.30 -12.54
CA LEU A 364 22.77 -3.74 -11.23
C LEU A 364 23.73 -2.61 -10.86
N VAL A 365 25.03 -2.79 -11.11
CA VAL A 365 26.06 -1.75 -10.94
C VAL A 365 25.83 -0.57 -11.88
N GLU A 366 25.49 -0.80 -13.15
CA GLU A 366 25.22 0.28 -14.11
C GLU A 366 24.01 1.14 -13.70
N VAL A 367 22.96 0.48 -13.22
CA VAL A 367 21.66 1.11 -12.92
C VAL A 367 21.66 1.83 -11.58
N PHE A 368 22.15 1.18 -10.51
CA PHE A 368 22.14 1.75 -9.16
C PHE A 368 23.47 2.38 -8.75
N GLY A 369 24.55 2.11 -9.48
CA GLY A 369 25.82 2.79 -9.26
C GLY A 369 25.70 4.29 -9.50
N SER A 370 26.42 5.06 -8.69
CA SER A 370 26.66 6.47 -9.01
C SER A 370 27.35 6.57 -10.37
N PRO A 371 27.11 7.62 -11.17
CA PRO A 371 27.96 7.89 -12.32
C PRO A 371 29.41 7.89 -11.81
N LEU A 372 30.26 7.06 -12.43
CA LEU A 372 31.69 7.08 -12.15
C LEU A 372 32.17 8.54 -12.26
N PRO A 373 32.97 9.02 -11.30
CA PRO A 373 33.37 10.43 -11.21
C PRO A 373 34.06 10.96 -12.47
#